data_AF-A0A0P4R4E9-F1
#
_entry.id   AF-A0A0P4R4E9-F1
#
_cell.length_a   1.000
_cell.length_b   1.000
_cell.length_c   1.000
_cell.angle_alpha   90.00
_cell.angle_beta   90.00
_cell.angle_gamma   90.00
#
_symmetry.space_group_name_H-M   'P 1'
#
loop_
_entity.id
_entity.type
_entity.pdbx_description
1 polymer ?
#
loop_
_entity_poly.entity_id
_entity_poly.type
_entity_poly.pdbx_seq_one_letter_code
_entity_poly.pdbx_strand_id
1 'polypeptide(L)'
;MAFGELLTLALLAMAVLGMTGAGLGIYALICNRVPGRWLGKTVRNPRLWGIGMLFMVSSLAFVSWTPLIIGLGITVTGHAVKPTG
;
A
#
# COMPACT_ATOMS: atom_id res chain seq x y z
N MET A 1 6.07 -28.22 11.45
CA MET A 1 4.94 -27.63 10.70
C MET A 1 4.90 -28.28 9.34
N ALA A 2 3.76 -28.86 8.97
CA ALA A 2 3.59 -29.43 7.64
C ALA A 2 3.56 -28.31 6.59
N PHE A 3 3.99 -28.62 5.35
CA PHE A 3 3.99 -27.65 4.24
C PHE A 3 2.64 -26.92 4.07
N GLY A 4 1.53 -27.64 4.28
CA GLY A 4 0.18 -27.08 4.22
C GLY A 4 -0.07 -25.97 5.24
N GLU A 5 0.40 -26.11 6.48
CA GLU A 5 0.20 -25.09 7.53
C GLU A 5 0.98 -23.81 7.22
N LEU A 6 2.21 -23.95 6.72
CA LEU A 6 3.04 -22.82 6.29
C LEU A 6 2.38 -22.08 5.13
N LEU A 7 1.83 -22.81 4.16
CA LEU A 7 1.10 -22.23 3.03
C LEU A 7 -0.15 -21.46 3.48
N THR A 8 -0.96 -22.04 4.37
CA THR A 8 -2.16 -21.38 4.91
C THR A 8 -1.80 -20.12 5.68
N LEU A 9 -0.76 -20.16 6.53
CA LEU A 9 -0.27 -18.99 7.26
C LEU A 9 0.21 -17.89 6.31
N ALA A 10 0.95 -18.27 5.26
CA ALA A 10 1.41 -17.31 4.25
C ALA A 10 0.24 -16.64 3.53
N LEU A 11 -0.76 -17.40 3.07
CA LEU A 11 -1.94 -16.86 2.40
C LEU A 11 -2.75 -15.95 3.32
N LEU A 12 -2.92 -16.33 4.60
CA LEU A 12 -3.62 -15.51 5.58
C LEU A 12 -2.89 -14.18 5.83
N ALA A 13 -1.56 -14.24 6.00
CA ALA A 13 -0.74 -13.04 6.18
C ALA A 13 -0.86 -12.10 4.97
N MET A 14 -0.79 -12.65 3.75
CA MET A 14 -0.96 -11.89 2.51
C MET A 14 -2.36 -11.27 2.40
N ALA A 15 -3.41 -11.99 2.79
CA ALA A 15 -4.78 -11.47 2.80
C ALA A 15 -4.94 -10.31 3.80
N VAL A 16 -4.38 -10.45 5.01
CA VAL A 16 -4.41 -9.39 6.03
C VAL A 16 -3.62 -8.16 5.57
N LEU A 17 -2.43 -8.36 5.01
CA LEU A 17 -1.61 -7.27 4.46
C LEU A 17 -2.30 -6.57 3.28
N GLY A 18 -2.96 -7.34 2.41
CA GLY A 18 -3.73 -6.81 1.28
C GLY A 18 -4.91 -5.97 1.74
N MET A 19 -5.72 -6.48 2.68
CA MET A 19 -6.88 -5.76 3.21
C MET A 19 -6.48 -4.49 3.98
N THR A 20 -5.45 -4.59 4.84
CA THR A 20 -4.94 -3.42 5.57
C THR A 20 -4.35 -2.40 4.61
N GLY A 21 -3.53 -2.81 3.65
CA GLY A 21 -2.98 -1.94 2.61
C GLY A 21 -4.05 -1.25 1.77
N ALA A 22 -5.09 -1.98 1.35
CA ALA A 22 -6.20 -1.41 0.58
C ALA A 22 -6.98 -0.38 1.39
N GLY A 23 -7.32 -0.72 2.64
CA GLY A 23 -8.01 0.20 3.55
C GLY A 23 -7.20 1.47 3.79
N LEU A 24 -5.89 1.35 4.03
CA LEU A 24 -4.97 2.49 4.18
C LEU A 24 -4.88 3.34 2.91
N GLY A 25 -4.77 2.69 1.75
CA GLY A 25 -4.70 3.37 0.46
C GLY A 25 -5.96 4.17 0.15
N ILE A 26 -7.13 3.55 0.30
CA ILE A 26 -8.44 4.19 0.12
C ILE A 26 -8.62 5.34 1.11
N TYR A 27 -8.30 5.12 2.39
CA TYR A 27 -8.39 6.16 3.42
C TYR A 27 -7.51 7.37 3.07
N ALA A 28 -6.25 7.13 2.68
CA ALA A 28 -5.32 8.19 2.32
C ALA A 28 -5.75 8.96 1.07
N LEU A 29 -6.35 8.26 0.09
CA LEU A 29 -6.94 8.84 -1.10
C LEU A 29 -8.13 9.76 -0.79
N ILE A 30 -9.11 9.25 -0.04
CA ILE A 30 -10.36 9.98 0.25
C ILE A 30 -10.11 11.11 1.24
N CYS A 31 -9.47 10.80 2.37
CA CYS A 31 -9.32 11.74 3.48
C CYS A 31 -8.10 12.66 3.32
N ASN A 32 -7.24 12.45 2.31
CA ASN A 32 -5.97 13.16 2.15
C ASN A 32 -5.14 13.17 3.45
N ARG A 33 -5.17 12.04 4.19
CA ARG A 33 -4.48 11.86 5.47
C ARG A 33 -3.93 10.45 5.55
N VAL A 34 -2.71 10.33 6.05
CA VAL A 34 -2.13 9.04 6.41
C VAL A 34 -2.33 8.78 7.91
N PRO A 35 -2.61 7.53 8.32
CA PRO A 35 -2.75 7.20 9.72
C PRO A 35 -1.38 7.15 10.41
N GLY A 36 -1.33 7.68 11.63
CA GLY A 36 -0.12 7.68 12.47
C GLY A 36 0.75 8.93 12.29
N ARG A 37 1.27 9.44 13.42
CA ARG A 37 2.13 10.63 13.47
C ARG A 37 3.43 10.47 12.70
N TRP A 38 3.98 9.25 12.60
CA TRP A 38 5.24 9.00 11.90
C TRP A 38 5.08 9.11 10.38
N LEU A 39 4.07 8.44 9.83
CA LEU A 39 3.73 8.55 8.40
C LEU A 39 3.38 9.99 8.02
N GLY A 40 2.66 10.72 8.88
CA GLY A 40 2.32 12.12 8.63
C GLY A 40 3.53 13.07 8.56
N LYS A 41 4.68 12.69 9.14
CA LYS A 41 5.93 13.46 9.03
C LYS A 41 6.70 13.14 7.75
N THR A 42 6.58 11.91 7.25
CA THR A 42 7.36 11.42 6.10
C THR A 42 6.61 11.56 4.78
N VAL A 43 5.29 11.38 4.77
CA VAL A 43 4.45 11.45 3.57
C VAL A 43 4.02 12.89 3.35
N ARG A 44 4.53 13.52 2.29
CA ARG A 44 4.18 14.89 1.91
C ARG A 44 2.86 14.98 1.16
N ASN A 45 2.54 13.97 0.35
CA ASN A 45 1.30 13.88 -0.41
C ASN A 45 0.56 12.56 -0.10
N PRO A 46 -0.36 12.57 0.88
CA PRO A 46 -1.12 11.39 1.31
C PRO A 46 -1.91 10.71 0.19
N ARG A 47 -2.49 11.49 -0.73
CA ARG A 47 -3.25 10.94 -1.87
C ARG A 47 -2.36 10.13 -2.79
N LEU A 48 -1.23 10.70 -3.20
CA LEU A 48 -0.30 10.05 -4.11
C LEU A 48 0.27 8.78 -3.47
N TRP A 49 0.61 8.86 -2.18
CA TRP A 49 1.01 7.71 -1.39
C TRP A 49 -0.07 6.61 -1.35
N GLY A 50 -1.33 7.00 -1.15
CA GLY A 50 -2.48 6.08 -1.17
C GLY A 50 -2.66 5.37 -2.51
N ILE A 51 -2.49 6.07 -3.63
CA ILE A 51 -2.54 5.48 -4.99
C ILE A 51 -1.47 4.41 -5.16
N GLY A 52 -0.23 4.71 -4.76
CA GLY A 52 0.87 3.75 -4.85
C GLY A 52 0.61 2.48 -4.03
N MET A 53 0.03 2.62 -2.84
CA MET A 53 -0.40 1.49 -2.01
C MET A 53 -1.48 0.63 -2.67
N LEU A 54 -2.46 1.24 -3.35
CA LEU A 54 -3.47 0.47 -4.09
C LEU A 54 -2.88 -0.30 -5.27
N PHE A 55 -1.90 0.28 -5.96
CA PHE A 55 -1.16 -0.42 -7.02
C PHE A 55 -0.33 -1.58 -6.47
N MET A 56 0.31 -1.42 -5.32
CA MET A 56 1.00 -2.53 -4.65
C MET A 56 0.02 -3.64 -4.24
N VAL A 57 -1.15 -3.31 -3.71
CA VAL A 57 -2.13 -4.34 -3.33
C VAL A 57 -2.73 -5.02 -4.56
N SER A 58 -2.99 -4.29 -5.64
CA SER A 58 -3.48 -4.91 -6.89
C SER A 58 -2.46 -5.89 -7.48
N SER A 59 -1.17 -5.69 -7.25
CA SER A 59 -0.12 -6.64 -7.64
C SER A 59 -0.33 -8.05 -7.07
N LEU A 60 -0.91 -8.15 -5.86
CA LEU A 60 -1.23 -9.41 -5.23
C LEU A 60 -2.40 -10.10 -5.91
N ALA A 61 -3.41 -9.34 -6.34
CA ALA A 61 -4.58 -9.85 -7.04
C ALA A 61 -4.22 -10.38 -8.45
N PHE A 62 -3.29 -9.71 -9.13
CA PHE A 62 -2.85 -10.08 -10.48
C PHE A 62 -1.59 -10.97 -10.50
N VAL A 63 -1.01 -11.27 -9.33
CA VAL A 63 0.27 -12.00 -9.18
C VAL A 63 1.34 -11.46 -10.15
N SER A 64 1.43 -10.13 -10.24
CA SER A 64 2.22 -9.43 -11.25
C SER A 64 3.16 -8.41 -10.64
N TRP A 65 4.41 -8.41 -11.09
CA TRP A 65 5.46 -7.50 -10.62
C TRP A 65 5.31 -6.08 -11.17
N THR A 66 4.64 -5.93 -12.31
CA THR A 66 4.46 -4.62 -12.96
C THR A 66 3.71 -3.61 -12.08
N PRO A 67 2.50 -3.90 -11.57
CA PRO A 67 1.80 -2.99 -10.65
C PRO A 67 2.54 -2.79 -9.33
N LEU A 68 3.35 -3.76 -8.88
CA LEU A 68 4.18 -3.62 -7.68
C LEU A 68 5.24 -2.53 -7.88
N ILE A 69 6.00 -2.59 -8.98
CA ILE A 69 7.08 -1.63 -9.28
C ILE A 69 6.50 -0.23 -9.50
N ILE A 70 5.38 -0.14 -10.25
CA ILE A 70 4.69 1.13 -10.48
C ILE A 70 4.19 1.71 -9.15
N GLY A 71 3.53 0.88 -8.33
CA GLY A 71 3.06 1.27 -7.00
C GLY A 71 4.19 1.79 -6.11
N LEU A 72 5.35 1.12 -6.12
CA LEU A 72 6.55 1.54 -5.40
C LEU A 72 7.04 2.93 -5.83
N GLY A 73 7.16 3.16 -7.14
CA GLY A 73 7.55 4.46 -7.67
C GLY A 73 6.60 5.56 -7.20
N ILE A 74 5.29 5.32 -7.28
CA ILE A 74 4.26 6.29 -6.86
C ILE A 74 4.32 6.53 -5.34
N THR A 75 4.39 5.48 -4.52
CA THR A 75 4.47 5.59 -3.06
C THR A 75 5.69 6.41 -2.63
N VAL A 76 6.87 6.14 -3.21
CA VAL A 76 8.10 6.90 -2.96
C VAL A 76 7.93 8.36 -3.38
N THR A 77 7.32 8.60 -4.55
CA THR A 77 7.04 9.95 -5.03
C THR A 77 6.12 10.73 -4.06
N GLY A 78 5.17 10.06 -3.41
CA GLY A 78 4.31 10.64 -2.37
C GLY A 78 5.07 11.18 -1.14
N HIS A 79 6.30 10.73 -0.91
CA HIS A 79 7.18 11.28 0.14
C HIS A 79 7.93 12.55 -0.30
N ALA A 80 8.22 12.69 -1.59
CA ALA A 80 9.02 13.79 -2.12
C ALA A 80 8.15 14.98 -2.57
N VAL A 81 7.04 14.69 -3.26
CA VAL A 81 6.20 15.67 -3.94
C VAL A 81 5.23 16.31 -2.97
N LYS A 82 5.14 17.64 -2.98
CA LYS A 82 4.12 18.37 -2.22
C LYS A 82 2.74 18.18 -2.85
N PRO A 83 1.66 18.23 -2.07
CA PRO A 83 0.31 18.20 -2.62
C PRO A 83 0.16 19.36 -3.61
N THR A 84 -0.21 19.05 -4.86
CA THR A 84 -0.70 20.05 -5.79
C THR A 84 -2.09 20.44 -5.32
N GLY A 85 -2.16 21.58 -4.61
CA GLY A 85 -3.38 22.32 -4.34
C GLY A 85 -3.45 23.48 -5.31
#